data_AF-A0A8S3K106-F1
#
_entry.id   AF-A0A8S3K106-F1
#
_cell.length_a   1.000
_cell.length_b   1.000
_cell.length_c   1.000
_cell.angle_alpha   90.00
_cell.angle_beta   90.00
_cell.angle_gamma   90.00
#
_symmetry.space_group_name_H-M   'P 1'
#
loop_
_entity.id
_entity.type
_entity.pdbx_description
1 polymer ?
#
loop_
_entity_poly.entity_id
_entity_poly.type
_entity_poly.pdbx_seq_one_letter_code
_entity_poly.pdbx_strand_id
1 'polypeptide(L)'
;MLSTTHTTMDLVQWLQDFEAAYRNLYEFKAPFPRPPIVHSDGSLVFQLAAMRFFNGDNTMSAFLKRSWIIVNKKATNEDLSKTVVHSCFAHFSKGVKHQATKFFTKKKVAFALWIMSLLVNSNTVEEMASMWEHICTVLLSP
;
A
#
# COMPACT_ATOMS: atom_id res chain seq x y z
N MET A 1 -13.90 0.72 -10.91
CA MET A 1 -13.86 1.43 -12.20
C MET A 1 -12.41 1.47 -12.67
N LEU A 2 -12.07 0.83 -13.79
CA LEU A 2 -10.73 0.89 -14.38
C LEU A 2 -10.68 2.11 -15.30
N SER A 3 -10.26 3.26 -14.76
CA SER A 3 -10.03 4.48 -15.53
C SER A 3 -8.57 4.90 -15.40
N THR A 4 -7.97 5.34 -16.50
CA THR A 4 -6.61 5.92 -16.52
C THR A 4 -6.61 7.42 -16.21
N THR A 5 -7.80 8.00 -16.04
CA THR A 5 -8.03 9.41 -15.70
C THR A 5 -8.98 9.45 -14.51
N HIS A 6 -8.50 9.94 -13.36
CA HIS A 6 -9.31 10.10 -12.16
C HIS A 6 -9.63 11.58 -11.98
N THR A 7 -10.90 11.92 -12.12
CA THR A 7 -11.45 13.22 -11.74
C THR A 7 -11.84 13.21 -10.26
N THR A 8 -12.03 14.40 -9.69
CA THR A 8 -12.56 14.55 -8.32
C THR A 8 -13.90 13.83 -8.14
N MET A 9 -14.74 13.77 -9.18
CA MET A 9 -16.02 13.06 -9.11
C MET A 9 -15.84 11.55 -8.98
N ASP A 10 -14.85 10.97 -9.67
CA ASP A 10 -14.57 9.53 -9.58
C ASP A 10 -14.15 9.12 -8.16
N LEU A 11 -13.45 10.01 -7.45
CA LEU A 11 -13.06 9.80 -6.05
C LEU A 11 -14.25 9.84 -5.10
N VAL A 12 -15.13 10.84 -5.28
CA VAL A 12 -16.33 11.00 -4.44
C VAL A 12 -17.26 9.82 -4.64
N GLN A 13 -17.51 9.44 -5.90
CA GLN A 13 -18.33 8.28 -6.23
C GLN A 13 -17.73 7.00 -5.64
N TRP A 14 -16.41 6.79 -5.77
CA TRP A 14 -15.75 5.62 -5.20
C TRP A 14 -15.91 5.54 -3.67
N LEU A 15 -15.76 6.66 -2.95
CA LEU A 15 -15.97 6.69 -1.49
C LEU A 15 -17.43 6.40 -1.12
N GLN A 16 -18.38 6.98 -1.85
CA GLN A 16 -19.81 6.75 -1.63
C GLN A 16 -20.22 5.29 -1.89
N ASP A 17 -19.73 4.71 -3.00
CA ASP A 17 -19.98 3.31 -3.35
C ASP A 17 -19.37 2.36 -2.31
N PHE A 18 -18.16 2.66 -1.84
CA PHE A 18 -17.51 1.90 -0.79
C PHE A 18 -18.32 1.95 0.52
N GLU A 19 -18.75 3.13 0.94
CA GLU A 19 -19.57 3.31 2.13
C GLU A 19 -20.92 2.56 2.01
N ALA A 20 -21.59 2.68 0.87
CA ALA A 20 -22.88 2.03 0.62
C ALA A 20 -22.75 0.49 0.60
N ALA A 21 -21.74 -0.05 -0.09
CA ALA A 21 -21.48 -1.48 -0.13
C ALA A 21 -21.15 -2.03 1.26
N TYR A 22 -20.35 -1.31 2.03
CA TYR A 22 -20.01 -1.70 3.40
C TYR A 22 -21.26 -1.72 4.31
N ARG A 23 -22.12 -0.69 4.21
CA ARG A 23 -23.39 -0.63 4.97
C ARG A 23 -24.31 -1.82 4.67
N ASN A 24 -24.41 -2.20 3.39
CA ASN A 24 -25.24 -3.33 2.97
C ASN A 24 -24.69 -4.68 3.45
N LEU A 25 -23.37 -4.87 3.43
CA LEU A 25 -22.74 -6.14 3.81
C LEU A 25 -22.69 -6.37 5.32
N TYR A 26 -22.60 -5.30 6.11
CA TYR A 26 -22.32 -5.39 7.55
C TYR A 26 -23.40 -4.73 8.43
N GLU A 27 -24.59 -4.45 7.88
CA GLU A 27 -25.77 -3.90 8.60
C GLU A 27 -25.46 -2.69 9.49
N PHE A 28 -24.69 -1.76 8.94
CA PHE A 28 -23.94 -0.80 9.75
C PHE A 28 -24.79 0.34 10.36
N LYS A 29 -24.52 0.70 11.63
CA LYS A 29 -25.02 1.92 12.31
C LYS A 29 -23.90 2.93 12.54
N ALA A 30 -24.16 4.20 12.24
CA ALA A 30 -23.18 5.29 12.31
C ALA A 30 -22.50 5.43 13.69
N PRO A 31 -21.21 5.88 13.74
CA PRO A 31 -20.38 6.40 12.65
C PRO A 31 -19.57 5.35 11.87
N PHE A 32 -19.31 5.61 10.58
CA PHE A 32 -18.58 4.71 9.66
C PHE A 32 -17.25 4.24 10.27
N PRO A 33 -16.90 2.93 10.21
CA PRO A 33 -15.71 2.44 10.88
C PRO A 33 -14.46 2.81 10.07
N ARG A 34 -13.35 3.07 10.75
CA ARG A 34 -12.05 3.19 10.10
C ARG A 34 -11.57 1.78 9.72
N PRO A 35 -11.48 1.42 8.43
CA PRO A 35 -11.00 0.09 8.04
C PRO A 35 -9.52 -0.06 8.44
N PRO A 36 -9.07 -1.24 8.86
CA PRO A 36 -7.65 -1.46 9.18
C PRO A 36 -6.78 -1.38 7.92
N ILE A 37 -7.29 -1.87 6.78
CA ILE A 37 -6.56 -1.95 5.51
C ILE A 37 -7.48 -1.58 4.33
N VAL A 38 -6.95 -0.82 3.38
CA VAL A 38 -7.58 -0.53 2.08
C VAL A 38 -6.61 -0.88 0.96
N HIS A 39 -7.06 -1.72 0.03
CA HIS A 39 -6.32 -2.05 -1.20
C HIS A 39 -6.87 -1.25 -2.37
N SER A 40 -5.98 -0.59 -3.13
CA SER A 40 -6.29 0.13 -4.37
C SER A 40 -5.59 -0.54 -5.56
N ASP A 41 -6.08 -0.35 -6.77
CA ASP A 41 -5.50 -0.84 -8.02
C ASP A 41 -4.17 -0.16 -8.41
N GLY A 42 -3.54 0.56 -7.48
CA GLY A 42 -2.30 1.28 -7.71
C GLY A 42 -2.50 2.70 -8.22
N SER A 43 -3.76 3.14 -8.39
CA SER A 43 -4.06 4.55 -8.58
C SER A 43 -3.66 5.36 -7.35
N LEU A 44 -2.63 6.19 -7.52
CA LEU A 44 -2.14 7.11 -6.50
C LEU A 44 -3.27 8.05 -6.01
N VAL A 45 -4.19 8.41 -6.91
CA VAL A 45 -5.31 9.32 -6.62
C VAL A 45 -6.29 8.67 -5.64
N PHE A 46 -6.64 7.39 -5.83
CA PHE A 46 -7.47 6.65 -4.87
C PHE A 46 -6.74 6.40 -3.54
N GLN A 47 -5.44 6.16 -3.58
CA GLN A 47 -4.66 5.99 -2.35
C GLN A 47 -4.61 7.26 -1.52
N LEU A 48 -4.38 8.41 -2.16
CA LEU A 48 -4.41 9.73 -1.52
C LEU A 48 -5.80 10.05 -0.96
N ALA A 49 -6.86 9.74 -1.70
CA ALA A 49 -8.22 9.91 -1.23
C ALA A 49 -8.51 9.05 0.02
N ALA A 50 -8.11 7.77 0.00
CA ALA A 50 -8.26 6.87 1.14
C ALA A 50 -7.47 7.34 2.36
N MET A 51 -6.22 7.76 2.18
CA MET A 51 -5.39 8.32 3.25
C MET A 51 -6.03 9.57 3.85
N ARG A 52 -6.50 10.50 3.02
CA ARG A 52 -7.15 11.73 3.50
C ARG A 52 -8.44 11.43 4.25
N PHE A 53 -9.30 10.58 3.67
CA PHE A 53 -10.62 10.28 4.22
C PHE A 53 -10.54 9.48 5.52
N PHE A 54 -9.76 8.41 5.56
CA PHE A 54 -9.71 7.52 6.73
C PHE A 54 -8.72 7.97 7.82
N ASN A 55 -7.61 8.61 7.44
CA ASN A 55 -6.52 8.94 8.36
C ASN A 55 -6.39 10.43 8.66
N GLY A 56 -7.10 11.30 7.93
CA GLY A 56 -6.94 12.76 8.02
C GLY A 56 -5.60 13.26 7.48
N ASP A 57 -4.89 12.44 6.69
CA ASP A 57 -3.58 12.81 6.17
C ASP A 57 -3.75 13.81 5.02
N ASN A 58 -3.41 15.08 5.28
CA ASN A 58 -3.60 16.16 4.32
C ASN A 58 -2.53 16.21 3.22
N THR A 59 -1.39 15.53 3.41
CA THR A 59 -0.29 15.52 2.44
C THR A 59 0.41 14.16 2.39
N MET A 60 1.00 13.84 1.24
CA MET A 60 1.86 12.66 1.09
C MET A 60 3.05 12.70 2.07
N SER A 61 3.62 13.88 2.31
CA SER A 61 4.72 14.06 3.26
C SER A 61 4.33 13.67 4.69
N ALA A 62 3.09 13.96 5.12
CA ALA A 62 2.60 13.54 6.43
C ALA A 62 2.49 12.02 6.54
N PHE A 63 1.97 11.36 5.48
CA PHE A 63 1.93 9.90 5.40
C PHE A 63 3.34 9.29 5.47
N LEU A 64 4.27 9.75 4.62
CA LEU A 64 5.64 9.24 4.58
C LEU A 64 6.38 9.44 5.91
N LYS A 65 6.19 10.60 6.54
CA LYS A 65 6.77 10.88 7.87
C LYS A 65 6.24 9.90 8.92
N ARG A 66 4.93 9.59 8.92
CA ARG A 66 4.36 8.58 9.82
C ARG A 66 4.94 7.21 9.54
N SER A 67 4.96 6.77 8.27
CA SER A 67 5.53 5.49 7.88
C SER A 67 6.99 5.36 8.34
N TRP A 68 7.77 6.43 8.24
CA TRP A 68 9.14 6.49 8.75
C TRP A 68 9.21 6.33 10.28
N ILE A 69 8.33 7.00 11.03
CA ILE A 69 8.25 6.88 12.49
C ILE A 69 7.89 5.46 12.93
N ILE A 70 6.95 4.80 12.22
CA ILE A 70 6.55 3.40 12.44
C ILE A 70 7.76 2.47 12.26
N VAL A 71 8.46 2.60 11.13
CA VAL A 71 9.64 1.77 10.83
C VAL A 71 10.75 1.99 11.86
N ASN A 72 10.91 3.21 12.39
CA ASN A 72 11.88 3.53 13.43
C ASN A 72 11.43 3.14 14.85
N LYS A 73 10.31 2.42 15.01
CA LYS A 73 9.75 2.00 16.31
C LYS A 73 9.50 3.16 17.28
N LYS A 74 9.18 4.33 16.73
CA LYS A 74 8.86 5.57 17.49
C LYS A 74 7.38 5.95 17.38
N ALA A 75 6.56 5.07 16.82
CA ALA A 75 5.15 5.33 16.58
C ALA A 75 4.35 5.39 17.88
N THR A 76 3.43 6.35 17.92
CA THR A 76 2.41 6.43 18.98
C THR A 76 1.27 5.46 18.70
N ASN A 77 0.42 5.21 19.70
CA ASN A 77 -0.81 4.43 19.50
C ASN A 77 -1.73 5.07 18.45
N GLU A 78 -1.72 6.41 18.34
CA GLU A 78 -2.46 7.12 17.31
C GLU A 78 -1.94 6.77 15.91
N ASP A 79 -0.61 6.76 15.71
CA ASP A 79 0.02 6.40 14.44
C ASP A 79 -0.34 4.98 14.00
N LEU A 80 -0.39 4.04 14.96
CA LEU A 80 -0.72 2.64 14.73
C LEU A 80 -2.22 2.39 14.50
N SER A 81 -3.08 3.30 14.95
CA SER A 81 -4.55 3.22 14.79
C SER A 81 -5.07 3.67 13.40
N LYS A 82 -4.17 4.08 12.51
CA LYS A 82 -4.51 4.60 11.19
C LYS A 82 -4.62 3.48 10.16
N THR A 83 -5.51 3.66 9.17
CA THR A 83 -5.73 2.74 8.05
C THR A 83 -4.46 2.58 7.23
N VAL A 84 -4.11 1.34 6.93
CA VAL A 84 -3.01 1.04 6.01
C VAL A 84 -3.54 1.02 4.58
N VAL A 85 -2.95 1.85 3.71
CA VAL A 85 -3.38 1.97 2.31
C VAL A 85 -2.33 1.34 1.40
N HIS A 86 -2.70 0.27 0.69
CA HIS A 86 -1.80 -0.51 -0.15
C HIS A 86 -2.17 -0.41 -1.64
N SER A 87 -1.15 -0.38 -2.51
CA SER A 87 -1.29 -0.84 -3.89
C SER A 87 -1.53 -2.35 -3.88
N CYS A 88 -2.47 -2.83 -4.69
CA CYS A 88 -2.63 -4.25 -4.98
C CYS A 88 -1.30 -4.81 -5.50
N PHE A 89 -0.88 -5.93 -4.92
CA PHE A 89 0.40 -6.58 -5.22
C PHE A 89 0.57 -6.89 -6.72
N ALA A 90 -0.51 -7.23 -7.42
CA ALA A 90 -0.47 -7.49 -8.86
C ALA A 90 -0.04 -6.24 -9.66
N HIS A 91 -0.53 -5.05 -9.29
CA HIS A 91 -0.17 -3.80 -9.97
C HIS A 91 1.23 -3.33 -9.60
N PHE A 92 1.59 -3.46 -8.32
CA PHE A 92 2.95 -3.21 -7.87
C PHE A 92 3.96 -4.10 -8.62
N SER A 93 3.69 -5.41 -8.70
CA SER A 93 4.52 -6.38 -9.42
C SER A 93 4.60 -6.08 -10.91
N LYS A 94 3.50 -5.66 -11.54
CA LYS A 94 3.49 -5.21 -12.94
C LYS A 94 4.39 -3.98 -13.15
N GLY A 95 4.34 -3.02 -12.23
CA GLY A 95 5.20 -1.83 -12.25
C GLY A 95 6.69 -2.17 -12.07
N VAL A 96 7.01 -2.98 -11.05
CA VAL A 96 8.38 -3.50 -10.82
C VAL A 96 8.87 -4.24 -12.06
N LYS A 97 8.08 -5.15 -12.63
CA LYS A 97 8.43 -5.91 -13.83
C LYS A 97 8.77 -4.98 -14.99
N HIS A 98 7.92 -3.98 -15.27
CA HIS A 98 8.13 -3.04 -16.36
C HIS A 98 9.44 -2.26 -16.21
N GLN A 99 9.78 -1.80 -15.00
CA GLN A 99 11.05 -1.12 -14.77
C GLN A 99 12.24 -2.09 -14.84
N ALA A 100 12.14 -3.25 -14.21
CA ALA A 100 13.19 -4.27 -14.21
C ALA A 100 13.55 -4.71 -15.64
N THR A 101 12.58 -4.87 -16.54
CA THR A 101 12.83 -5.27 -17.93
C THR A 101 13.66 -4.26 -18.73
N LYS A 102 13.76 -3.00 -18.29
CA LYS A 102 14.59 -1.99 -18.96
C LYS A 102 16.08 -2.18 -18.70
N PHE A 103 16.44 -2.78 -17.57
CA PHE A 103 17.82 -2.86 -17.08
C PHE A 103 18.34 -4.30 -16.97
N PHE A 104 17.44 -5.28 -16.89
CA PHE A 104 17.79 -6.65 -16.55
C PHE A 104 17.35 -7.66 -17.62
N THR A 105 18.14 -8.72 -17.75
CA THR A 105 17.76 -9.90 -18.54
C THR A 105 16.54 -10.59 -17.92
N LYS A 106 15.76 -11.35 -18.71
CA LYS A 106 14.55 -12.05 -18.22
C LYS A 106 14.77 -12.84 -16.92
N LYS A 107 15.90 -13.54 -16.79
CA LYS A 107 16.25 -14.31 -15.56
C LYS A 107 16.41 -13.39 -14.34
N LYS A 108 17.08 -12.25 -14.52
CA LYS A 108 17.26 -11.25 -13.46
C LYS A 108 15.96 -10.50 -13.11
N VAL A 109 15.05 -10.32 -14.08
CA VAL A 109 13.71 -9.78 -13.83
C VAL A 109 12.87 -10.73 -12.96
N ALA A 110 12.87 -12.03 -13.27
CA ALA A 110 12.15 -13.02 -12.46
C ALA A 110 12.66 -13.02 -11.01
N PHE A 111 13.98 -12.97 -10.85
CA PHE A 111 14.61 -12.89 -9.54
C PHE A 111 14.25 -11.61 -8.77
N ALA A 112 14.26 -10.44 -9.43
CA ALA A 112 13.80 -9.18 -8.83
C ALA A 112 12.32 -9.26 -8.37
N LEU A 113 11.45 -9.89 -9.16
CA LEU A 113 10.04 -10.07 -8.77
C LEU A 113 9.89 -11.02 -7.58
N TRP A 114 10.71 -12.07 -7.47
CA TRP A 114 10.70 -12.95 -6.29
C TRP A 114 11.13 -12.22 -5.02
N ILE A 115 12.19 -11.40 -5.08
CA ILE A 115 12.62 -10.55 -3.97
C ILE A 115 11.48 -9.61 -3.54
N MET A 116 10.81 -8.95 -4.49
CA MET A 116 9.70 -8.06 -4.16
C MET A 116 8.49 -8.82 -3.62
N SER A 117 8.22 -10.02 -4.11
CA SER A 117 7.17 -10.89 -3.57
C SER A 117 7.45 -11.26 -2.12
N LEU A 118 8.69 -11.61 -1.81
CA LEU A 118 9.12 -11.93 -0.45
C LEU A 118 8.87 -10.74 0.50
N LEU A 119 9.27 -9.53 0.11
CA LEU A 119 9.08 -8.33 0.93
C LEU A 119 7.61 -7.91 1.09
N VAL A 120 6.79 -8.04 0.05
CA VAL A 120 5.37 -7.62 0.10
C VAL A 120 4.50 -8.62 0.86
N ASN A 121 4.91 -9.89 0.94
CA ASN A 121 4.19 -10.91 1.71
C ASN A 121 4.62 -10.99 3.19
N SER A 122 5.54 -10.14 3.64
CA SER A 122 5.85 -10.02 5.06
C SER A 122 4.65 -9.48 5.83
N ASN A 123 4.28 -10.16 6.92
CA ASN A 123 3.13 -9.78 7.75
C ASN A 123 3.47 -8.70 8.77
N THR A 124 4.76 -8.55 9.09
CA THR A 124 5.26 -7.52 10.03
C THR A 124 6.49 -6.80 9.47
N VAL A 125 6.78 -5.62 10.04
CA VAL A 125 7.97 -4.84 9.68
C VAL A 125 9.25 -5.60 10.08
N GLU A 126 9.22 -6.32 11.21
CA GLU A 126 10.31 -7.19 11.67
C GLU A 126 10.59 -8.33 10.68
N GLU A 127 9.53 -8.99 10.19
CA GLU A 127 9.65 -10.05 9.18
C GLU A 127 10.24 -9.48 7.88
N MET A 128 9.74 -8.33 7.42
CA MET A 128 10.28 -7.65 6.24
C MET A 128 11.75 -7.27 6.42
N ALA A 129 12.13 -6.77 7.59
CA ALA A 129 13.51 -6.38 7.90
C ALA A 129 14.45 -7.59 7.91
N SER A 130 14.05 -8.71 8.52
CA SER A 130 14.82 -9.95 8.51
C SER A 130 14.96 -10.52 7.08
N MET A 131 13.88 -10.49 6.30
CA MET A 131 13.93 -10.93 4.90
C MET A 131 14.85 -10.03 4.07
N TRP A 132 14.80 -8.71 4.28
CA TRP A 132 15.71 -7.77 3.63
C TRP A 132 17.16 -8.02 3.99
N GLU A 133 17.47 -8.29 5.26
CA GLU A 133 18.81 -8.66 5.70
C GLU A 133 19.31 -9.92 4.98
N HIS A 134 18.50 -10.98 4.94
CA HIS A 134 18.84 -12.21 4.22
C HIS A 134 19.06 -11.98 2.72
N ILE A 135 18.22 -11.16 2.08
CA ILE A 135 18.39 -10.78 0.67
C ILE A 135 19.74 -10.09 0.49
N CYS A 136 20.06 -9.09 1.31
CA CYS A 136 21.35 -8.41 1.26
C CYS A 136 22.52 -9.37 1.46
N THR A 137 22.44 -10.29 2.42
CA THR A 137 23.51 -11.29 2.65
C THR A 137 23.74 -12.15 1.42
N VAL A 138 22.69 -12.65 0.76
CA VAL A 138 22.84 -13.49 -0.44
C VAL A 138 23.33 -12.70 -1.65
N LEU A 139 22.91 -11.45 -1.80
CA LEU A 139 23.29 -10.61 -2.95
C LEU A 139 24.70 -10.03 -2.83
N LEU A 140 25.15 -9.81 -1.60
CA LEU A 140 26.43 -9.18 -1.29
C LEU A 140 27.46 -10.19 -0.78
N SER A 141 27.10 -11.48 -0.62
CA SER A 141 28.06 -12.52 -0.31
C SER A 141 29.06 -12.68 -1.47
N PRO A 142 30.37 -12.87 -1.18
CA PRO A 142 31.41 -13.05 -2.18
C PRO A 142 31.13 -14.18 -3.19
#